data_AF-A0A534L2K5-F1
#
_entry.id   AF-A0A534L2K5-F1
#
_cell.length_a   1.000
_cell.length_b   1.000
_cell.length_c   1.000
_cell.angle_alpha   90.00
_cell.angle_beta   90.00
_cell.angle_gamma   90.00
#
_symmetry.space_group_name_H-M   'P 1'
#
loop_
_entity.id
_entity.type
_entity.pdbx_description
1 polymer ?
#
loop_
_entity_poly.entity_id
_entity_poly.type
_entity_poly.pdbx_seq_one_letter_code
_entity_poly.pdbx_strand_id
1 'polypeptide(L)'
;SSIDLASLVNVSELLASARVGPGKYTEIRLVVIAATGQLLDGTNVVFSVPSGDVKAVTPFEVRSGSTTTLTVDIDLVRSIVMNGSGWTFTPVFGQVTAA
;
A
#
# COMPACT_ATOMS: atom_id res chain seq x y z
N SER A 1 10.21 0.77 -7.67
CA SER A 1 9.42 1.91 -8.17
C SER A 1 9.05 2.80 -6.98
N SER A 2 8.73 4.06 -7.22
CA SER A 2 8.14 4.97 -6.22
C SER A 2 6.70 5.25 -6.64
N ILE A 3 5.81 5.46 -5.68
CA ILE A 3 4.37 5.67 -5.91
C ILE A 3 3.94 6.88 -5.10
N ASP A 4 3.26 7.83 -5.74
CA ASP A 4 2.70 9.00 -5.06
C ASP A 4 1.26 8.71 -4.63
N LEU A 5 1.11 8.21 -3.40
CA LEU A 5 -0.19 7.89 -2.83
C LEU A 5 -1.13 9.11 -2.73
N ALA A 6 -0.60 10.33 -2.61
CA ALA A 6 -1.43 11.54 -2.54
C ALA A 6 -2.04 11.91 -3.89
N SER A 7 -1.43 11.47 -5.00
CA SER A 7 -1.95 11.64 -6.35
C SER A 7 -3.05 10.62 -6.72
N LEU A 8 -3.18 9.52 -5.96
CA LEU A 8 -4.09 8.41 -6.26
C LEU A 8 -5.47 8.55 -5.63
N VAL A 9 -6.09 9.72 -5.79
CA VAL A 9 -7.45 9.97 -5.30
C VAL A 9 -8.46 9.58 -6.38
N ASN A 10 -9.28 8.55 -6.10
CA ASN A 10 -10.29 7.98 -7.01
C ASN A 10 -9.72 7.39 -8.31
N VAL A 11 -8.43 7.07 -8.35
CA VAL A 11 -7.76 6.42 -9.47
C VAL A 11 -6.92 5.26 -8.94
N SER A 12 -6.61 4.30 -9.82
CA SER A 12 -5.77 3.15 -9.49
C SER A 12 -4.49 3.18 -10.31
N GLU A 13 -3.38 2.79 -9.68
CA GLU A 13 -2.08 2.62 -10.33
C GLU A 13 -1.60 1.18 -10.12
N LEU A 14 -0.92 0.63 -11.13
CA LEU A 14 -0.32 -0.70 -11.03
C LEU A 14 0.90 -0.65 -10.10
N LEU A 15 0.75 -1.18 -8.89
CA LEU A 15 1.85 -1.24 -7.91
C LEU A 15 2.91 -2.29 -8.30
N ALA A 16 2.46 -3.47 -8.74
CA ALA A 16 3.31 -4.60 -9.11
C ALA A 16 2.55 -5.59 -10.00
N SER A 17 3.31 -6.39 -10.76
CA SER A 17 2.80 -7.59 -11.43
C SER A 17 3.78 -8.74 -11.25
N ALA A 18 3.27 -9.95 -11.11
CA ALA A 18 4.07 -11.15 -10.94
C ALA A 18 3.40 -12.35 -11.62
N ARG A 19 4.21 -13.31 -12.09
CA ARG A 19 3.73 -14.62 -12.52
C ARG A 19 3.94 -15.61 -11.38
N VAL A 20 2.85 -16.18 -10.89
CA VAL A 20 2.84 -17.17 -9.81
C VAL A 20 2.06 -18.40 -10.25
N GLY A 21 2.28 -19.53 -9.58
CA GLY A 21 1.53 -20.76 -9.86
C GLY A 21 0.05 -20.62 -9.47
N PRO A 22 -0.85 -21.41 -10.08
CA PRO A 22 -2.24 -21.45 -9.65
C PRO A 22 -2.33 -21.96 -8.21
N GLY A 23 -3.26 -21.42 -7.42
CA GLY A 23 -3.42 -21.80 -6.03
C GLY A 23 -4.16 -20.77 -5.19
N LYS A 24 -4.33 -21.09 -3.90
CA LYS A 24 -4.90 -20.20 -2.89
C LYS A 24 -3.77 -19.48 -2.17
N TYR A 25 -3.90 -18.17 -2.08
CA TYR A 25 -2.98 -17.27 -1.39
C TYR A 25 -3.73 -16.59 -0.25
N THR A 26 -3.03 -16.30 0.84
CA THR A 26 -3.65 -15.76 2.06
C THR A 26 -3.22 -14.33 2.37
N GLU A 27 -2.15 -13.83 1.73
CA GLU A 27 -1.55 -12.54 2.03
C GLU A 27 -0.88 -11.94 0.78
N ILE A 28 -0.97 -10.61 0.64
CA ILE A 28 0.02 -9.79 -0.05
C ILE A 28 0.81 -8.98 0.97
N ARG A 29 2.13 -8.90 0.76
CA ARG A 29 3.02 -8.03 1.53
C ARG A 29 3.74 -7.04 0.63
N LEU A 30 3.59 -5.76 0.93
CA LEU A 30 4.36 -4.68 0.34
C LEU A 30 5.45 -4.27 1.33
N VAL A 31 6.71 -4.37 0.92
CA VAL A 31 7.85 -3.93 1.74
C VAL A 31 8.14 -2.47 1.42
N VAL A 32 8.12 -1.61 2.44
CA VAL A 32 8.34 -0.18 2.30
C VAL A 32 9.78 0.15 2.64
N ILE A 33 10.54 0.57 1.62
CA ILE A 33 11.96 0.91 1.77
C ILE A 33 12.11 2.34 2.32
N ALA A 34 11.28 3.26 1.85
CA ALA A 34 11.26 4.65 2.29
C ALA A 34 9.87 5.25 2.05
N ALA A 35 9.48 6.20 2.89
CA ALA A 35 8.26 7.00 2.74
C ALA A 35 8.59 8.46 3.03
N THR A 36 8.20 9.35 2.12
CA THR A 36 8.43 10.80 2.22
C THR A 36 7.16 11.55 1.90
N GLY A 37 7.05 12.79 2.38
CA GLY A 37 5.93 13.67 2.07
C GLY A 37 6.34 15.14 2.10
N GLN A 38 5.42 15.99 1.66
CA GLN A 38 5.56 17.45 1.71
C GLN A 38 4.38 18.03 2.48
N LEU A 39 4.66 18.85 3.48
CA LEU A 39 3.65 19.61 4.22
C LEU A 39 3.16 20.79 3.37
N LEU A 40 2.03 21.38 3.75
CA LEU A 40 1.43 22.51 3.04
C LEU A 40 2.33 23.76 2.98
N ASP A 41 3.27 23.89 3.93
CA ASP A 41 4.27 24.97 3.95
C ASP A 41 5.50 24.69 3.07
N GLY A 42 5.51 23.57 2.34
CA GLY A 42 6.60 23.12 1.48
C GLY A 42 7.69 22.32 2.19
N THR A 43 7.59 22.11 3.50
CA THR A 43 8.58 21.32 4.26
C THR A 43 8.51 19.84 3.88
N ASN A 44 9.64 19.27 3.48
CA ASN A 44 9.74 17.84 3.23
C ASN A 44 9.91 17.08 4.55
N VAL A 45 9.17 15.98 4.71
CA VAL A 45 9.23 15.10 5.87
C VAL A 45 9.57 13.68 5.44
N VAL A 46 10.36 12.99 6.28
CA VAL A 46 10.59 11.54 6.17
C VAL A 46 9.70 10.87 7.20
N PHE A 47 8.90 9.91 6.74
CA PHE A 47 8.04 9.14 7.63
C PHE A 47 8.80 7.94 8.20
N SER A 48 8.66 7.71 9.50
CA SER A 48 8.99 6.40 10.08
C SER A 48 7.93 5.39 9.65
N VAL A 49 8.35 4.17 9.26
CA VAL A 49 7.46 3.06 8.87
C VAL A 49 7.73 1.89 9.82
N PRO A 50 7.04 1.79 10.97
CA PRO A 50 7.47 0.96 12.09
C PRO A 50 7.51 -0.55 11.77
N SER A 51 6.55 -1.03 10.96
CA SER A 51 6.49 -2.44 10.56
C SER A 51 7.45 -2.78 9.41
N GLY A 52 7.92 -1.78 8.65
CA GLY A 52 8.68 -1.96 7.40
C GLY A 52 7.89 -2.63 6.27
N ASP A 53 6.71 -3.17 6.56
CA ASP A 53 5.83 -3.84 5.60
C ASP A 53 4.35 -3.54 5.85
N VAL A 54 3.59 -3.73 4.78
CA VAL A 54 2.19 -3.33 4.63
C VAL A 54 1.46 -4.56 4.09
N LYS A 55 0.60 -5.17 4.93
CA LYS A 55 0.03 -6.51 4.69
C LYS A 55 -1.46 -6.50 4.41
N ALA A 56 -1.87 -6.97 3.24
CA ALA A 56 -3.27 -7.26 2.95
C ALA A 56 -3.54 -8.76 3.18
N VAL A 57 -4.23 -9.09 4.27
CA VAL A 57 -4.55 -10.48 4.69
C VAL A 57 -5.90 -10.98 4.16
N THR A 58 -6.19 -10.68 2.89
CA THR A 58 -7.42 -11.12 2.22
C THR A 58 -7.11 -12.31 1.32
N PRO A 59 -7.66 -13.50 1.60
CA PRO A 59 -7.41 -14.66 0.76
C PRO A 59 -7.93 -14.47 -0.68
N PHE A 60 -7.17 -14.96 -1.65
CA PHE A 60 -7.53 -14.95 -3.06
C PHE A 60 -7.05 -16.21 -3.77
N GLU A 61 -7.64 -16.49 -4.93
CA GLU A 61 -7.29 -17.61 -5.78
C GLU A 61 -6.67 -17.10 -7.08
N VAL A 62 -5.57 -17.71 -7.50
CA VAL A 62 -5.04 -17.59 -8.86
C VAL A 62 -5.42 -18.84 -9.62
N ARG A 63 -6.25 -18.69 -10.65
CA ARG A 63 -6.68 -19.82 -11.50
C ARG A 63 -5.70 -20.02 -12.65
N SER A 64 -5.59 -21.27 -13.10
CA SER A 64 -4.72 -21.63 -14.22
C SER A 64 -5.08 -20.82 -15.46
N GLY A 65 -4.10 -20.15 -16.06
CA GLY A 65 -4.27 -19.35 -17.28
C GLY A 65 -5.07 -18.05 -17.09
N SER A 66 -5.35 -17.63 -15.85
CA SER A 66 -6.08 -16.39 -15.55
C SER A 66 -5.20 -15.36 -14.84
N THR A 67 -5.55 -14.09 -14.99
CA THR A 67 -5.01 -13.00 -14.18
C THR A 67 -5.98 -12.71 -13.05
N THR A 68 -5.50 -12.73 -11.81
CA THR A 68 -6.25 -12.23 -10.66
C THR A 68 -5.75 -10.82 -10.36
N THR A 69 -6.65 -9.84 -10.36
CA THR A 69 -6.35 -8.45 -9.99
C THR A 69 -6.71 -8.23 -8.54
N LEU A 70 -5.80 -7.61 -7.79
CA LEU A 70 -6.01 -7.24 -6.39
C LEU A 70 -5.93 -5.72 -6.27
N THR A 71 -7.01 -5.11 -5.81
CA THR A 71 -7.08 -3.68 -5.53
C THR A 71 -7.07 -3.48 -4.03
N VAL A 72 -6.17 -2.62 -3.56
CA VAL A 72 -5.96 -2.33 -2.15
C VAL A 72 -6.20 -0.84 -1.92
N ASP A 73 -7.24 -0.52 -1.18
CA ASP A 73 -7.50 0.86 -0.76
C ASP A 73 -6.67 1.21 0.46
N ILE A 74 -6.03 2.38 0.43
CA ILE A 74 -5.28 2.94 1.56
C ILE A 74 -5.96 4.23 1.99
N ASP A 75 -6.42 4.30 3.24
CA ASP A 75 -6.90 5.54 3.85
C ASP A 75 -5.68 6.38 4.23
N LEU A 76 -5.20 7.20 3.31
CA LEU A 76 -3.97 7.97 3.49
C LEU A 76 -4.07 8.93 4.69
N VAL A 77 -5.24 9.52 4.92
CA VAL A 77 -5.48 10.45 6.03
C VAL A 77 -5.31 9.75 7.38
N ARG A 78 -5.86 8.54 7.53
CA ARG A 78 -5.69 7.75 8.76
C ARG A 78 -4.32 7.07 8.86
N SER A 79 -3.59 6.98 7.75
CA SER A 79 -2.28 6.33 7.68
C SER A 79 -1.13 7.23 8.14
N ILE A 80 -1.33 8.55 8.19
CA ILE A 80 -0.30 9.52 8.57
C ILE A 80 -0.58 10.01 9.99
N VAL A 81 0.38 9.78 10.89
CA VAL A 81 0.26 10.14 12.32
C VAL A 81 1.42 11.03 12.73
N MET A 82 1.12 12.16 13.37
CA MET A 82 2.14 12.98 14.03
C MET A 82 2.46 12.40 15.40
N ASN A 83 3.73 12.08 15.64
CA ASN A 83 4.22 11.50 16.89
C ASN A 83 5.32 12.41 17.47
N GLY A 84 4.93 13.27 18.42
CA GLY A 84 5.83 14.29 18.97
C GLY A 84 6.27 15.27 17.89
N SER A 85 7.58 15.32 17.61
CA SER A 85 8.15 16.15 16.54
C SER A 85 8.32 15.42 15.20
N GLY A 86 7.94 14.14 15.12
CA GLY A 86 8.13 13.30 13.93
C GLY A 86 6.81 12.85 13.31
N TRP A 87 6.91 12.25 12.13
CA TRP A 87 5.77 11.68 11.41
C TRP A 87 5.95 10.19 11.19
N THR A 88 4.85 9.45 11.32
CA THR A 88 4.80 8.01 11.10
C THR A 88 3.80 7.70 10.01
N PHE A 89 4.17 6.80 9.11
CA PHE A 89 3.28 6.22 8.12
C PHE A 89 2.96 4.78 8.54
N THR A 90 1.72 4.59 9.00
CA THR A 90 1.17 3.29 9.39
C THR A 90 -0.05 3.02 8.50
N PRO A 91 0.11 2.31 7.37
CA PRO A 91 -0.98 2.16 6.41
C PRO A 91 -2.22 1.53 7.01
N VAL A 92 -3.33 2.24 6.86
CA VAL A 92 -4.66 1.77 7.20
C VAL A 92 -5.32 1.31 5.90
N PHE A 93 -5.55 0.01 5.80
CA PHE A 93 -6.25 -0.55 4.65
C PHE A 93 -7.76 -0.35 4.78
N GLY A 94 -8.37 0.07 3.68
CA GLY A 94 -9.79 0.02 3.46
C GLY A 94 -10.21 -1.37 2.97
N GLN A 95 -10.95 -1.42 1.87
CA GLN A 95 -11.32 -2.67 1.24
C GLN A 95 -10.16 -3.25 0.42
N VAL A 96 -10.07 -4.58 0.41
CA VAL A 96 -9.22 -5.33 -0.52
C VAL A 96 -10.15 -6.18 -1.36
N THR A 97 -10.11 -5.97 -2.67
CA THR A 97 -10.96 -6.69 -3.62
C THR A 97 -10.11 -7.55 -4.55
N ALA A 98 -10.58 -8.76 -4.82
CA ALA A 98 -9.98 -9.69 -5.78
C ALA A 98 -10.96 -9.89 -6.94
N ALA A 99 -10.47 -9.69 -8.17
CA ALA A 99 -11.24 -9.85 -9.41
C ALA A 99 -10.53 -10.80 -10.38
#